data_AF-A0A538MVJ9-F1
#
_entry.id   AF-A0A538MVJ9-F1
#
_cell.length_a   1.000
_cell.length_b   1.000
_cell.length_c   1.000
_cell.angle_alpha   90.00
_cell.angle_beta   90.00
_cell.angle_gamma   90.00
#
_symmetry.space_group_name_H-M   'P 1'
#
loop_
_entity.id
_entity.type
_entity.pdbx_description
1 polymer ?
#
loop_
_entity_poly.entity_id
_entity_poly.type
_entity_poly.pdbx_seq_one_letter_code
_entity_poly.pdbx_strand_id
1 'polypeptide(L)'
;MTFAHTTDGEEKVRLGVSKEMVESSPKLENGTIDTQAVAEHFGLAEGAAAPETEGYGEVLPDDPARSADQDLLRAGGEPADQQRAEIREGGLEPERDNADAGTSYVSRRPTAR
;
A
#
# COMPACT_ATOMS: atom_id res chain seq x y z
N MET A 1 13.69 -8.30 -0.61
CA MET A 1 12.95 -9.01 0.45
C MET A 1 13.82 -10.18 0.87
N THR A 2 14.14 -10.34 2.16
CA THR A 2 14.99 -11.46 2.64
C THR A 2 14.15 -12.32 3.58
N PHE A 3 13.99 -13.61 3.27
CA PHE A 3 13.11 -14.53 4.01
C PHE A 3 13.75 -15.12 5.28
N ALA A 4 15.07 -15.00 5.42
CA ALA A 4 15.84 -15.53 6.52
C ALA A 4 16.66 -14.42 7.19
N HIS A 5 16.60 -14.35 8.51
CA HIS A 5 17.31 -13.38 9.32
C HIS A 5 18.18 -14.11 10.34
N THR A 6 19.46 -13.74 10.38
CA THR A 6 20.40 -14.18 11.42
C THR A 6 20.50 -13.11 12.50
N THR A 7 20.61 -13.52 13.76
CA THR A 7 20.89 -12.62 14.87
C THR A 7 22.29 -12.94 15.38
N ASP A 8 23.17 -11.93 15.39
CA ASP A 8 24.56 -12.11 15.82
C ASP A 8 24.62 -12.57 17.29
N GLY A 9 25.42 -13.60 17.57
CA GLY A 9 25.51 -14.23 18.89
C GLY A 9 24.43 -15.29 19.20
N GLU A 10 23.45 -15.50 18.30
CA GLU A 10 22.52 -16.64 18.37
C GLU A 10 22.81 -17.61 17.20
N GLU A 11 23.05 -18.89 17.50
CA GLU A 11 23.13 -19.97 16.50
C GLU A 11 21.74 -20.35 15.96
N LYS A 12 20.92 -19.36 15.62
CA LYS A 12 19.53 -19.52 15.19
C LYS A 12 19.22 -18.64 13.97
N VAL A 13 18.54 -19.24 13.00
CA VAL A 13 17.97 -18.53 11.84
C VAL A 13 16.47 -18.36 12.06
N ARG A 14 15.98 -17.12 11.96
CA ARG A 14 14.55 -16.80 12.02
C ARG A 14 14.02 -16.65 10.61
N LEU A 15 12.93 -17.36 10.31
CA LEU A 15 12.28 -17.33 9.00
C LEU A 15 11.00 -16.49 9.06
N GLY A 16 10.71 -15.78 7.99
CA GLY A 16 9.45 -15.03 7.82
C GLY A 16 8.24 -15.91 7.44
N VAL A 17 8.44 -17.22 7.35
CA VAL A 17 7.41 -18.21 6.95
C VAL A 17 7.07 -19.13 8.11
N SER A 18 5.85 -19.69 8.09
CA SER A 18 5.42 -20.62 9.13
C SER A 18 6.18 -21.95 9.07
N LYS A 19 6.22 -22.64 10.20
CA LYS A 19 6.83 -23.97 10.31
C LYS A 19 6.19 -24.97 9.32
N GLU A 20 4.87 -24.96 9.20
CA GLU A 20 4.14 -25.85 8.29
C GLU A 20 4.54 -25.64 6.81
N MET A 21 4.79 -24.40 6.38
CA MET A 21 5.29 -24.14 5.02
C MET A 21 6.69 -24.72 4.78
N VAL A 22 7.55 -24.71 5.80
CA VAL A 22 8.89 -25.29 5.72
C VAL A 22 8.83 -26.82 5.71
N GLU A 23 7.96 -27.43 6.52
CA GLU A 23 7.86 -28.89 6.59
C GLU A 23 7.28 -29.51 5.31
N SER A 24 6.31 -28.80 4.70
CA SER A 24 5.69 -29.17 3.42
C SER A 24 6.53 -28.81 2.19
N SER A 25 7.72 -28.24 2.36
CA SER A 25 8.56 -27.82 1.24
C SER A 25 8.97 -28.97 0.32
N PRO A 26 9.14 -28.71 -0.99
CA PRO A 26 9.69 -29.64 -1.95
C PRO A 26 10.98 -30.29 -1.44
N LYS A 27 11.10 -31.61 -1.63
CA LYS A 27 12.27 -32.38 -1.19
C LYS A 27 13.35 -32.37 -2.26
N LEU A 28 14.57 -32.67 -1.84
CA LEU A 28 15.70 -32.83 -2.75
C LEU A 28 15.58 -34.17 -3.47
N GLU A 29 15.72 -34.14 -4.79
CA GLU A 29 15.78 -35.34 -5.63
C GLU A 29 17.24 -35.58 -6.03
N ASN A 30 17.85 -36.64 -5.52
CA ASN A 30 19.27 -36.97 -5.77
C ASN A 30 20.25 -35.81 -5.47
N GLY A 31 19.97 -35.03 -4.42
CA GLY A 31 20.78 -33.87 -4.04
C GLY A 31 20.61 -32.65 -4.97
N THR A 32 19.68 -32.72 -5.93
CA THR A 32 19.33 -31.61 -6.81
C THR A 32 18.09 -30.91 -6.29
N ILE A 33 18.06 -29.58 -6.44
CA ILE A 33 16.93 -28.74 -6.07
C ILE A 33 16.07 -28.51 -7.33
N ASP A 34 14.78 -28.77 -7.23
CA ASP A 34 13.81 -28.29 -8.21
C ASP A 34 13.43 -26.84 -7.87
N THR A 35 14.07 -25.89 -8.56
CA THR A 35 13.87 -24.46 -8.30
C THR A 35 12.47 -24.00 -8.65
N GLN A 36 11.82 -24.62 -9.64
CA GLN A 36 10.48 -24.27 -10.06
C GLN A 36 9.46 -24.70 -8.99
N ALA A 37 9.54 -25.95 -8.53
CA ALA A 37 8.66 -26.44 -7.46
C ALA A 37 8.82 -25.62 -6.17
N VAL A 38 10.05 -25.18 -5.84
CA VAL A 38 10.30 -24.29 -4.70
C VAL A 38 9.64 -22.93 -4.91
N ALA A 39 9.80 -22.33 -6.09
CA ALA A 39 9.23 -21.03 -6.40
C ALA A 39 7.69 -21.06 -6.36
N GLU A 40 7.07 -22.10 -6.92
CA GLU A 40 5.63 -22.33 -6.86
C GLU A 40 5.13 -22.51 -5.42
N HIS A 41 5.81 -23.33 -4.61
CA HIS A 41 5.42 -23.62 -3.22
C HIS A 41 5.44 -22.37 -2.33
N PHE A 42 6.43 -21.49 -2.51
CA PHE A 42 6.58 -20.28 -1.70
C PHE A 42 5.95 -19.03 -2.34
N GLY A 43 5.28 -19.17 -3.49
CA GLY A 43 4.65 -18.04 -4.19
C GLY A 43 5.65 -17.00 -4.71
N LEU A 44 6.85 -17.44 -5.09
CA LEU A 44 7.87 -16.58 -5.67
C LEU A 44 7.53 -16.25 -7.12
N ALA A 45 7.91 -15.05 -7.58
CA ALA A 45 7.65 -14.60 -8.95
C ALA A 45 8.25 -15.52 -10.02
N GLU A 46 9.31 -16.26 -9.70
CA GLU A 46 9.97 -17.22 -10.59
C GLU A 46 9.13 -18.49 -10.86
N GLY A 47 8.10 -18.76 -10.03
CA GLY A 47 7.25 -19.94 -10.14
C GLY A 47 6.09 -19.78 -11.12
N ALA A 48 5.88 -18.58 -11.66
CA ALA A 48 4.86 -18.31 -12.66
C ALA A 48 5.46 -17.49 -13.80
N ALA A 49 5.02 -17.76 -15.03
CA ALA A 49 5.30 -16.84 -16.13
C ALA A 49 4.70 -15.47 -15.78
N ALA A 50 5.49 -14.40 -15.96
CA ALA A 50 4.94 -13.05 -15.86
C ALA A 50 3.75 -12.92 -16.81
N PRO A 51 2.67 -12.23 -16.41
CA PRO A 51 1.56 -11.99 -17.32
C PRO A 51 2.07 -11.30 -18.58
N GLU A 52 1.47 -11.61 -19.72
CA GLU A 52 1.85 -11.04 -21.02
C GLU A 52 1.77 -9.51 -21.05
N THR A 53 1.00 -8.93 -20.13
CA THR A 53 0.82 -7.48 -19.99
C THR A 53 1.30 -7.02 -18.61
N GLU A 54 2.04 -5.92 -18.57
CA GLU A 54 2.43 -5.24 -17.32
C GLU A 54 1.29 -4.43 -16.67
N GLY A 55 0.04 -4.64 -17.11
CA GLY A 55 -1.12 -3.89 -16.63
C GLY A 55 -1.30 -2.50 -17.26
N TYR A 56 -0.51 -2.13 -18.26
CA TYR A 56 -0.65 -0.88 -19.03
C TYR A 56 -1.72 -0.97 -20.15
N GLY A 57 -2.75 -1.81 -19.98
CA GLY A 57 -3.88 -1.85 -20.90
C GLY A 57 -4.71 -0.57 -20.84
N GLU A 58 -5.36 -0.20 -21.95
CA GLU A 58 -6.39 0.82 -21.91
C GLU A 58 -7.58 0.34 -21.07
N VAL A 59 -7.88 1.04 -19.99
CA VAL A 59 -9.06 0.77 -19.15
C VAL A 59 -10.31 1.15 -19.96
N LEU A 60 -11.07 0.13 -20.38
CA LEU A 60 -12.29 0.33 -21.17
C LEU A 60 -13.43 0.88 -20.32
N PRO A 61 -14.50 1.42 -20.94
CA PRO A 61 -15.56 2.05 -20.17
C PRO A 61 -16.27 1.16 -19.16
N ASP A 62 -16.41 -0.13 -19.45
CA ASP A 62 -17.06 -1.13 -18.59
C ASP A 62 -16.06 -2.00 -17.81
N ASP A 63 -14.79 -1.61 -17.79
CA ASP A 63 -13.74 -2.36 -17.10
C ASP A 63 -13.87 -2.22 -15.58
N PRO A 64 -13.89 -3.32 -14.80
CA PRO A 64 -13.86 -3.27 -13.34
C PRO A 64 -12.67 -2.51 -12.75
N ALA A 65 -11.55 -2.40 -13.47
CA ALA A 65 -10.39 -1.63 -13.06
C ALA A 65 -10.63 -0.11 -13.10
N ARG A 66 -11.75 0.33 -13.65
CA ARG A 66 -12.11 1.75 -13.78
C ARG A 66 -12.46 2.35 -12.42
N SER A 67 -11.83 3.48 -12.10
CA SER A 67 -12.03 4.16 -10.82
C SER A 67 -13.07 5.28 -10.89
N ALA A 68 -13.64 5.63 -9.73
CA ALA A 68 -14.60 6.74 -9.62
C ALA A 68 -13.98 8.10 -10.01
N ASP A 69 -12.69 8.32 -9.75
CA ASP A 69 -12.01 9.56 -10.15
C ASP A 69 -11.86 9.66 -11.68
N GLN A 70 -11.66 8.53 -12.38
CA GLN A 70 -11.65 8.50 -13.84
C GLN A 70 -13.03 8.82 -14.42
N ASP A 71 -14.11 8.38 -13.77
CA ASP A 71 -15.47 8.73 -14.14
C ASP A 71 -15.77 10.21 -13.91
N LEU A 72 -15.31 10.75 -12.77
CA LEU A 72 -15.48 12.16 -12.44
C LEU A 72 -14.76 13.07 -13.43
N LEU A 73 -13.50 12.75 -13.79
CA LEU A 73 -12.74 13.45 -14.82
C LEU A 73 -13.46 13.46 -16.16
N ARG A 74 -14.01 12.31 -16.59
CA ARG A 74 -14.77 12.22 -17.84
C ARG A 74 -16.05 13.07 -17.80
N ALA A 75 -16.71 13.12 -16.65
CA ALA A 75 -17.88 13.96 -16.43
C ALA A 75 -17.53 15.46 -16.35
N GLY A 76 -16.25 15.84 -16.48
CA GLY A 76 -15.76 17.22 -16.37
C GLY A 76 -15.62 17.70 -14.93
N GLY A 77 -15.65 16.79 -13.96
CA GLY A 77 -15.44 17.09 -12.55
C GLY A 77 -13.98 16.92 -12.12
N GLU A 78 -13.65 17.50 -10.98
CA GLU A 78 -12.30 17.49 -10.41
C GLU A 78 -12.12 16.37 -9.37
N PRO A 79 -11.11 15.47 -9.51
CA PRO A 79 -10.82 14.42 -8.55
C PRO A 79 -10.58 14.93 -7.14
N ALA A 80 -10.98 14.12 -6.16
CA ALA A 80 -10.82 14.49 -4.76
C ALA A 80 -9.34 14.61 -4.34
N ASP A 81 -8.44 13.87 -5.00
CA ASP A 81 -7.00 14.02 -4.79
C ASP A 81 -6.44 15.36 -5.27
N GLN A 82 -6.97 15.89 -6.39
CA GLN A 82 -6.56 17.21 -6.88
C GLN A 82 -7.02 18.30 -5.90
N GLN A 83 -8.28 18.25 -5.46
CA GLN A 83 -8.79 19.17 -4.43
C GLN A 83 -7.95 19.12 -3.14
N ARG A 84 -7.55 17.93 -2.69
CA ARG A 84 -6.68 17.77 -1.51
C ARG A 84 -5.27 18.32 -1.73
N ALA A 85 -4.71 18.15 -2.93
CA ALA A 85 -3.41 18.69 -3.29
C ALA A 85 -3.45 20.22 -3.34
N GLU A 86 -4.46 20.81 -3.96
CA GLU A 86 -4.65 22.26 -4.02
C GLU A 86 -4.81 22.88 -2.64
N ILE A 87 -5.56 22.27 -1.72
CA ILE A 87 -5.66 22.76 -0.34
C ILE A 87 -4.30 22.74 0.36
N ARG A 88 -3.45 21.75 0.06
CA ARG A 88 -2.11 21.65 0.63
C ARG A 88 -1.15 22.68 0.03
N GLU A 89 -1.25 22.94 -1.27
CA GLU A 89 -0.34 23.81 -2.03
C GLU A 89 -0.75 25.29 -2.00
N GLY A 90 -2.06 25.57 -1.91
CA GLY A 90 -2.65 26.91 -1.80
C GLY A 90 -2.61 27.51 -0.38
N GLY A 91 -2.07 26.78 0.61
CA GLY A 91 -1.93 27.23 2.00
C GLY A 91 -0.78 28.23 2.26
N LEU A 92 -0.25 28.89 1.22
CA LEU A 92 0.88 29.84 1.31
C LEU A 92 0.51 31.24 0.80
N GLU A 93 -0.57 31.83 1.29
CA GLU A 93 -0.69 33.29 1.33
C GLU A 93 -0.74 33.76 2.79
N PRO A 94 0.32 34.40 3.32
CA PRO A 94 0.24 35.09 4.58
C PRO A 94 -0.39 36.46 4.32
N GLU A 95 -1.71 36.58 4.39
CA GLU A 95 -2.32 37.90 4.58
C GLU A 95 -2.07 38.32 6.03
N ARG A 96 -0.97 39.06 6.23
CA ARG A 96 -0.72 39.81 7.46
C ARG A 96 -1.50 41.12 7.40
N ASP A 97 -1.96 41.49 8.59
CA ASP A 97 -2.49 42.78 9.01
C ASP A 97 -3.96 43.07 8.67
N ASN A 98 -4.85 42.63 9.57
CA ASN A 98 -5.58 43.59 10.39
C ASN A 98 -5.82 43.00 11.78
N ALA A 99 -5.22 43.65 12.78
CA ALA A 99 -5.50 43.42 14.19
C ALA A 99 -6.96 43.80 14.52
N ASP A 100 -7.45 43.20 15.60
CA ASP A 100 -8.71 43.51 16.30
C ASP A 100 -9.96 42.69 15.90
N ALA A 101 -10.11 41.53 16.54
CA ALA A 101 -11.39 41.12 17.12
C ALA A 101 -11.16 39.93 18.06
N GLY A 102 -11.12 40.21 19.37
CA GLY A 102 -11.01 39.18 20.41
C GLY A 102 -12.16 38.19 20.35
N THR A 103 -11.84 36.90 20.20
CA THR A 103 -12.80 35.82 20.40
C THR A 103 -12.44 35.08 21.68
N SER A 104 -13.04 35.50 22.79
CA SER A 104 -12.94 34.80 24.07
C SER A 104 -13.74 33.50 24.00
N TYR A 105 -13.04 32.37 24.13
CA TYR A 105 -13.65 31.05 24.16
C TYR A 105 -14.33 30.83 25.52
N VAL A 106 -15.61 31.17 25.65
CA VAL A 106 -16.40 30.86 26.85
C VAL A 106 -16.75 29.38 26.86
N SER A 107 -15.95 28.58 27.56
CA SER A 107 -16.28 27.20 27.90
C SER A 107 -17.49 27.19 28.85
N ARG A 108 -18.69 26.87 28.34
CA ARG A 108 -19.83 26.50 29.20
C ARG A 108 -19.71 25.02 29.59
N ARG A 109 -19.36 24.77 30.85
CA ARG A 109 -19.65 23.49 31.52
C ARG A 109 -21.15 23.44 31.85
N PRO A 110 -21.90 22.39 31.49
CA PRO A 110 -23.18 22.12 32.12
C PRO A 110 -22.96 21.44 33.47
N THR A 111 -23.40 22.09 34.55
CA THR A 111 -23.58 21.50 35.87
C THR A 111 -24.81 20.58 35.87
N ALA A 112 -24.65 19.42 36.49
CA ALA A 112 -25.66 18.38 36.67
C ALA A 112 -26.92 18.86 37.42
N ARG A 113 -28.02 18.15 37.20
CA ARG A 113 -29.05 17.94 38.23
C ARG A 113 -29.65 16.55 38.08
#